data_AF-A0A1D1ZC47-F1
#
_entry.id   AF-A0A1D1ZC47-F1
#
_cell.length_a   1.000
_cell.length_b   1.000
_cell.length_c   1.000
_cell.angle_alpha   90.00
_cell.angle_beta   90.00
_cell.angle_gamma   90.00
#
_symmetry.space_group_name_H-M   'P 1'
#
loop_
_entity.id
_entity.type
_entity.pdbx_description
1 polymer ?
#
loop_
_entity_poly.entity_id
_entity_poly.type
_entity_poly.pdbx_seq_one_letter_code
_entity_poly.pdbx_strand_id
1 'polypeptide(L)'
;MSSSHHASCVTLLLLLLNSGHVLCHTKGLRPGGRYRGNATQTQMVEQQFMRWVKFVGALRHTLFGAAMNKLFPSYTLTVDKNPAAGDFTTIQSALDSVPFVNLVRVVIKVGPGVYTEKVNVSPLRAFITIEGAGADKTIIQWGDTAQAPGPSGQPMGTFSSATFAVNSPYFIAKNVTFKNTNPVPPPGALGKQAVALRVSADTASFWGCKFLGAQDTLYDHIGRHYYKDCYIEGSVDFIFGNGLSLFESCHVHAIAVSYGAVTAQNRMSMLDDTGFSFVNCKVTGSGALYLGRAWGTFSRVVFAYTYMDDIIVPKGWYNWGDPNREM
;
A
#
# COMPACT_ATOMS: atom_id res chain seq x y z
N MET A 1 50.78 37.13 -35.55
CA MET A 1 50.52 35.93 -36.37
C MET A 1 50.80 34.73 -35.48
N SER A 2 49.90 33.85 -35.07
CA SER A 2 48.55 33.49 -35.48
C SER A 2 47.79 33.05 -34.21
N SER A 3 46.50 33.35 -34.15
CA SER A 3 45.58 32.92 -33.08
C SER A 3 45.15 31.47 -33.35
N SER A 4 45.01 30.64 -32.32
CA SER A 4 44.14 29.47 -32.40
C SER A 4 43.27 29.45 -31.15
N HIS A 5 41.98 29.69 -31.36
CA HIS A 5 40.93 29.65 -30.35
C HIS A 5 40.54 28.19 -30.11
N HIS A 6 40.64 27.72 -28.86
CA HIS A 6 39.90 26.56 -28.41
C HIS A 6 38.50 27.00 -27.98
N ALA A 7 37.50 26.59 -28.76
CA ALA A 7 36.10 26.74 -28.42
C ALA A 7 35.68 25.63 -27.45
N SER A 8 35.58 25.96 -26.15
CA SER A 8 34.85 25.14 -25.19
C SER A 8 33.35 25.33 -25.42
N CYS A 9 32.68 24.28 -25.89
CA CYS A 9 31.23 24.24 -26.04
C CYS A 9 30.59 24.05 -24.66
N VAL A 10 30.21 25.15 -24.00
CA VAL A 10 29.40 25.12 -22.78
C VAL A 10 27.94 24.97 -23.20
N THR A 11 27.38 23.78 -23.03
CA THR A 11 25.94 23.55 -23.23
C THR A 11 25.19 24.13 -22.02
N LEU A 12 24.66 25.34 -22.17
CA LEU A 12 23.82 25.99 -21.17
C LEU A 12 22.45 25.31 -21.15
N LEU A 13 22.18 24.48 -20.14
CA LEU A 13 20.86 23.89 -19.92
C LEU A 13 19.93 24.98 -19.36
N LEU A 14 19.15 25.62 -20.24
CA LEU A 14 18.08 26.53 -19.85
C LEU A 14 16.97 25.74 -19.14
N LEU A 15 16.98 25.78 -17.81
CA LEU A 15 15.82 25.43 -16.98
C LEU A 15 14.73 26.47 -17.24
N LEU A 16 13.81 26.16 -18.15
CA LEU A 16 12.52 26.83 -18.21
C LEU A 16 11.76 26.48 -16.93
N LEU A 17 11.90 27.33 -15.92
CA LEU A 17 10.97 27.42 -14.80
C LEU A 17 9.61 27.77 -15.39
N ASN A 18 8.80 26.75 -15.65
CA ASN A 18 7.39 26.93 -15.92
C ASN A 18 6.76 27.37 -14.59
N SER A 19 6.66 28.68 -14.37
CA SER A 19 5.86 29.26 -13.30
C SER A 19 4.38 29.06 -13.66
N GLY A 20 3.94 27.82 -13.58
CA GLY A 20 2.53 27.47 -13.56
C GLY A 20 1.95 28.07 -12.30
N HIS A 21 1.41 29.27 -12.40
CA HIS A 21 0.50 29.83 -11.41
C HIS A 21 -0.57 28.76 -11.14
N VAL A 22 -0.56 28.16 -9.95
CA VAL A 22 -1.70 27.41 -9.45
C VAL A 22 -2.79 28.44 -9.19
N LEU A 23 -3.60 28.69 -10.22
CA LEU A 23 -4.86 29.39 -10.08
C LEU A 23 -5.76 28.53 -9.19
N CYS A 24 -5.80 28.87 -7.90
CA CYS A 24 -6.82 28.39 -6.98
C CYS A 24 -8.18 28.95 -7.44
N HIS A 25 -8.82 28.26 -8.39
CA HIS A 25 -10.18 28.54 -8.82
C HIS A 25 -11.18 27.92 -7.83
N THR A 26 -11.28 28.50 -6.63
CA THR A 26 -12.43 28.24 -5.72
C THR A 26 -13.21 29.50 -5.36
N LYS A 27 -12.78 30.68 -5.83
CA LYS A 27 -13.60 31.90 -5.73
C LYS A 27 -14.74 31.86 -6.76
N GLY A 28 -15.86 31.24 -6.39
CA GLY A 28 -17.14 31.55 -7.03
C GLY A 28 -18.18 30.44 -7.26
N LEU A 29 -17.96 29.19 -6.84
CA LEU A 29 -18.89 28.10 -7.19
C LEU A 29 -19.70 27.63 -5.98
N ARG A 30 -20.87 28.27 -5.76
CA ARG A 30 -21.88 27.82 -4.80
C ARG A 30 -22.89 26.90 -5.51
N PRO A 31 -23.23 25.72 -4.98
CA PRO A 31 -24.33 24.92 -5.51
C PRO A 31 -25.67 25.65 -5.31
N GLY A 32 -26.17 26.29 -6.36
CA GLY A 32 -27.51 26.90 -6.39
C GLY A 32 -28.60 25.86 -6.63
N GLY A 33 -29.67 25.88 -5.84
CA GLY A 33 -30.89 25.11 -6.10
C GLY A 33 -32.01 25.48 -5.12
N ARG A 34 -33.24 25.66 -5.64
CA ARG A 34 -34.44 25.96 -4.82
C ARG A 34 -34.77 24.79 -3.89
N TYR A 35 -35.07 25.11 -2.63
CA TYR A 35 -35.46 24.15 -1.59
C TYR A 35 -36.98 23.89 -1.64
N ARG A 36 -37.39 22.62 -1.52
CA ARG A 36 -38.80 22.22 -1.31
C ARG A 36 -38.93 21.62 0.09
N GLY A 37 -39.79 22.21 0.93
CA GLY A 37 -40.29 21.64 2.19
C GLY A 37 -39.52 22.00 3.47
N ASN A 38 -40.23 21.98 4.60
CA ASN A 38 -39.77 22.27 5.97
C ASN A 38 -38.61 21.36 6.42
N ALA A 39 -37.39 21.68 6.00
CA ALA A 39 -36.17 21.05 6.51
C ALA A 39 -35.64 21.85 7.71
N THR A 40 -35.11 21.16 8.72
CA THR A 40 -34.40 21.83 9.81
C THR A 40 -33.11 22.47 9.29
N GLN A 41 -32.60 23.48 9.99
CA GLN A 41 -31.34 24.13 9.63
C GLN A 41 -30.17 23.13 9.51
N THR A 42 -30.12 22.13 10.41
CA THR A 42 -29.14 21.04 10.36
C THR A 42 -29.26 20.22 9.07
N GLN A 43 -30.48 19.81 8.70
CA GLN A 43 -30.72 19.07 7.45
C GLN A 43 -30.32 19.89 6.21
N MET A 44 -30.52 21.21 6.23
CA MET A 44 -30.11 22.09 5.14
C MET A 44 -28.59 22.17 5.01
N VAL A 45 -27.86 22.27 6.12
CA VAL A 45 -26.39 22.29 6.15
C VAL A 45 -25.84 20.94 5.68
N GLU A 46 -26.38 19.83 6.17
CA GLU A 46 -25.99 18.49 5.72
C GLU A 46 -26.24 18.29 4.23
N GLN A 47 -27.38 18.73 3.70
CA GLN A 47 -27.66 18.66 2.27
C GLN A 47 -26.71 19.52 1.44
N GLN A 48 -26.37 20.73 1.89
CA GLN A 48 -25.38 21.58 1.22
C GLN A 48 -23.99 20.95 1.24
N PHE A 49 -23.58 20.40 2.40
CA PHE A 49 -22.32 19.69 2.55
C PHE A 49 -22.28 18.46 1.63
N MET A 50 -23.32 17.63 1.61
CA MET A 50 -23.39 16.47 0.72
C MET A 50 -23.43 16.85 -0.76
N ARG A 51 -24.03 18.00 -1.13
CA ARG A 51 -23.94 18.55 -2.49
C ARG A 51 -22.52 18.98 -2.82
N TRP A 52 -21.82 19.63 -1.89
CA TRP A 52 -20.43 20.01 -2.07
C TRP A 52 -19.53 18.77 -2.17
N VAL A 53 -19.70 17.76 -1.31
CA VAL A 53 -18.99 16.47 -1.40
C VAL A 53 -19.24 15.79 -2.74
N LYS A 54 -20.49 15.76 -3.22
CA LYS A 54 -20.81 15.21 -4.56
C LYS A 54 -20.17 16.04 -5.67
N PHE A 55 -20.18 17.35 -5.56
CA PHE A 55 -19.56 18.25 -6.55
C PHE A 55 -18.05 18.05 -6.60
N VAL A 56 -17.36 18.14 -5.46
CA VAL A 56 -15.92 17.93 -5.34
C VAL A 56 -15.56 16.51 -5.75
N GLY A 57 -16.31 15.50 -5.33
CA GLY A 57 -16.10 14.11 -5.77
C GLY A 57 -16.35 13.88 -7.26
N ALA A 58 -17.16 14.73 -7.92
CA ALA A 58 -17.41 14.66 -9.37
C ALA A 58 -16.40 15.47 -10.20
N LEU A 59 -15.65 16.39 -9.58
CA LEU A 59 -14.51 16.99 -10.23
C LEU A 59 -13.51 15.87 -10.56
N ARG A 60 -13.01 15.85 -11.79
CA ARG A 60 -11.93 14.94 -12.22
C ARG A 60 -10.61 15.36 -11.55
N HIS A 61 -10.53 15.14 -10.23
CA HIS A 61 -9.33 15.34 -9.42
C HIS A 61 -8.28 14.25 -9.66
N THR A 62 -8.65 13.17 -10.35
CA THR A 62 -7.73 12.13 -10.75
C THR A 62 -6.76 12.64 -11.82
N LEU A 63 -5.50 12.85 -11.43
CA LEU A 63 -4.36 12.73 -12.36
C LEU A 63 -4.28 11.34 -13.00
N PHE A 64 -4.99 10.36 -12.42
CA PHE A 64 -5.19 9.03 -12.99
C PHE A 64 -6.19 9.09 -14.15
N GLY A 65 -5.68 9.34 -15.36
CA GLY A 65 -6.43 9.05 -16.58
C GLY A 65 -6.71 7.55 -16.71
N ALA A 66 -7.70 7.19 -17.54
CA ALA A 66 -7.84 5.79 -17.94
C ALA A 66 -6.50 5.31 -18.53
N ALA A 67 -5.96 4.21 -18.01
CA ALA A 67 -4.73 3.64 -18.53
C ALA A 67 -4.95 3.21 -19.98
N MET A 68 -4.52 4.03 -20.94
CA MET A 68 -4.64 3.76 -22.38
C MET A 68 -3.68 2.65 -22.83
N ASN A 69 -2.66 2.34 -22.03
CA ASN A 69 -1.71 1.28 -22.31
C ASN A 69 -2.30 -0.07 -21.89
N LYS A 70 -2.77 -0.85 -22.86
CA LYS A 70 -2.96 -2.30 -22.68
C LYS A 70 -1.58 -2.93 -22.55
N LEU A 71 -1.16 -3.23 -21.33
CA LEU A 71 0.10 -3.91 -21.06
C LEU A 71 -0.06 -5.40 -21.38
N PHE A 72 0.48 -5.83 -22.52
CA PHE A 72 0.64 -7.24 -22.81
C PHE A 72 1.93 -7.76 -22.14
N PRO A 73 1.92 -8.97 -21.55
CA PRO A 73 3.16 -9.57 -21.07
C PRO A 73 4.10 -9.80 -22.24
N SER A 74 5.39 -9.53 -22.06
CA SER A 74 6.41 -9.90 -23.05
C SER A 74 6.65 -11.40 -23.06
N TYR A 75 6.63 -12.02 -21.87
CA TYR A 75 6.60 -13.48 -21.73
C TYR A 75 6.02 -13.87 -20.37
N THR A 76 5.72 -15.16 -20.22
CA THR A 76 5.16 -15.76 -19.00
C THR A 76 6.07 -16.88 -18.52
N LEU A 77 6.25 -16.97 -17.20
CA LEU A 77 6.86 -18.11 -16.51
C LEU A 77 5.78 -18.79 -15.66
N THR A 78 5.84 -20.10 -15.52
CA THR A 78 4.91 -20.89 -14.70
C THR A 78 5.65 -21.47 -13.51
N VAL A 79 5.11 -21.25 -12.31
CA VAL A 79 5.58 -21.84 -11.06
C VAL A 79 4.53 -22.82 -10.59
N ASP A 80 4.87 -24.10 -10.46
CA ASP A 80 3.97 -25.12 -9.93
C ASP A 80 4.71 -26.07 -9.00
N LYS A 81 4.06 -26.55 -7.93
CA LYS A 81 4.69 -27.52 -7.01
C LYS A 81 4.99 -28.85 -7.70
N ASN A 82 4.24 -29.19 -8.75
CA ASN A 82 4.54 -30.30 -9.63
C ASN A 82 5.59 -29.87 -10.67
N PRO A 83 6.82 -30.44 -10.65
CA PRO A 83 7.87 -30.11 -11.60
C PRO A 83 7.49 -30.39 -13.07
N ALA A 84 6.50 -31.25 -13.32
CA ALA A 84 6.03 -31.54 -14.68
C ALA A 84 5.04 -30.49 -15.22
N ALA A 85 4.54 -29.58 -14.37
CA ALA A 85 3.51 -28.60 -14.70
C ALA A 85 3.99 -27.14 -14.69
N GLY A 86 5.20 -26.87 -14.21
CA GLY A 86 5.78 -25.53 -14.15
C GLY A 86 7.21 -25.48 -14.67
N ASP A 87 7.62 -24.30 -15.14
CA ASP A 87 9.02 -24.01 -15.48
C ASP A 87 9.90 -24.01 -14.22
N PHE A 88 9.31 -23.69 -13.07
CA PHE A 88 9.94 -23.65 -11.76
C PHE A 88 9.03 -24.25 -10.68
N THR A 89 9.62 -24.67 -9.57
CA THR A 89 8.88 -25.14 -8.38
C THR A 89 8.83 -24.13 -7.25
N THR A 90 9.62 -23.06 -7.33
CA THR A 90 9.64 -21.95 -6.36
C THR A 90 9.51 -20.61 -7.07
N ILE A 91 8.96 -19.63 -6.36
CA ILE A 91 8.73 -18.29 -6.89
C ILE A 91 10.06 -17.54 -6.96
N GLN A 92 10.93 -17.72 -5.97
CA GLN A 92 12.24 -17.08 -5.97
C GLN A 92 13.10 -17.54 -7.15
N SER A 93 13.08 -18.83 -7.53
CA SER A 93 13.84 -19.31 -8.69
C SER A 93 13.33 -18.75 -10.02
N ALA A 94 12.01 -18.59 -10.18
CA ALA A 94 11.44 -17.93 -11.35
C ALA A 94 11.79 -16.44 -11.42
N LEU A 95 11.87 -15.75 -10.28
CA LEU A 95 12.37 -14.38 -10.22
C LEU A 95 13.85 -14.29 -10.56
N ASP A 96 14.63 -15.28 -10.14
CA ASP A 96 16.07 -15.30 -10.37
C ASP A 96 16.46 -15.64 -11.80
N SER A 97 15.58 -16.30 -12.56
CA SER A 97 15.76 -16.51 -14.00
C SER A 97 15.47 -15.26 -14.85
N VAL A 98 14.82 -14.23 -14.30
CA VAL A 98 14.61 -12.96 -15.00
C VAL A 98 15.94 -12.19 -15.05
N PRO A 99 16.31 -11.59 -16.19
CA PRO A 99 17.52 -10.78 -16.31
C PRO A 99 17.66 -9.77 -15.17
N PHE A 100 18.90 -9.58 -14.71
CA PHE A 100 19.21 -8.70 -13.57
C PHE A 100 18.61 -7.30 -13.73
N VAL A 101 18.68 -6.75 -14.94
CA VAL A 101 17.94 -5.55 -15.35
C VAL A 101 16.77 -5.99 -16.23
N ASN A 102 15.55 -5.76 -15.76
CA ASN A 102 14.34 -6.06 -16.53
C ASN A 102 13.59 -4.78 -16.90
N LEU A 103 13.29 -4.63 -18.19
CA LEU A 103 12.60 -3.46 -18.75
C LEU A 103 11.23 -3.81 -19.35
N VAL A 104 10.83 -5.08 -19.27
CA VAL A 104 9.63 -5.60 -19.92
C VAL A 104 8.72 -6.30 -18.93
N ARG A 105 7.41 -6.35 -19.21
CA ARG A 105 6.44 -7.02 -18.34
C ARG A 105 6.65 -8.53 -18.38
N VAL A 106 7.03 -9.12 -17.24
CA VAL A 106 7.12 -10.58 -17.06
C VAL A 106 6.00 -11.01 -16.12
N VAL A 107 5.16 -11.95 -16.57
CA VAL A 107 4.11 -12.54 -15.73
C VAL A 107 4.61 -13.88 -15.20
N ILE A 108 4.66 -14.03 -13.89
CA ILE A 108 4.93 -15.30 -13.21
C ILE A 108 3.59 -15.82 -12.71
N LYS A 109 3.06 -16.83 -13.41
CA LYS A 109 1.84 -17.54 -13.00
C LYS A 109 2.19 -18.57 -11.95
N VAL A 110 1.53 -18.52 -10.81
CA VAL A 110 1.79 -19.41 -9.68
C VAL A 110 0.57 -20.31 -9.50
N GLY A 111 0.81 -21.62 -9.63
CA GLY A 111 -0.20 -22.66 -9.48
C GLY A 111 -0.81 -22.71 -8.07
N PRO A 112 -1.85 -23.54 -7.89
CA PRO A 112 -2.43 -23.76 -6.57
C PRO A 112 -1.43 -24.47 -5.67
N GLY A 113 -1.31 -24.01 -4.42
CA GLY A 113 -0.42 -24.60 -3.44
C GLY A 113 0.00 -23.64 -2.35
N VAL A 114 0.58 -24.22 -1.30
CA VAL A 114 1.30 -23.48 -0.25
C VAL A 114 2.79 -23.52 -0.58
N TYR A 115 3.35 -22.34 -0.81
CA TYR A 115 4.76 -22.06 -1.10
C TYR A 115 5.40 -21.50 0.17
N THR A 116 6.09 -22.35 0.91
CA THR A 116 6.80 -21.94 2.13
C THR A 116 8.21 -21.48 1.76
N GLU A 117 8.33 -20.22 1.36
CA GLU A 117 9.58 -19.60 0.95
C GLU A 117 9.58 -18.10 1.26
N LYS A 118 10.78 -17.54 1.44
CA LYS A 118 10.97 -16.10 1.56
C LYS A 118 11.33 -15.54 0.19
N VAL A 119 10.57 -14.56 -0.27
CA VAL A 119 10.69 -14.04 -1.65
C VAL A 119 11.13 -12.59 -1.64
N ASN A 120 12.11 -12.25 -2.49
CA ASN A 120 12.62 -10.90 -2.65
C ASN A 120 12.71 -10.51 -4.12
N VAL A 121 11.90 -9.53 -4.52
CA VAL A 121 11.98 -8.90 -5.84
C VAL A 121 13.05 -7.80 -5.78
N SER A 122 14.19 -8.04 -6.43
CA SER A 122 15.33 -7.12 -6.48
C SER A 122 14.96 -5.79 -7.14
N PRO A 123 15.50 -4.64 -6.70
CA PRO A 123 15.16 -3.32 -7.26
C PRO A 123 15.27 -3.19 -8.77
N LEU A 124 16.20 -3.92 -9.41
CA LEU A 124 16.47 -3.83 -10.84
C LEU A 124 15.59 -4.75 -11.71
N ARG A 125 14.72 -5.55 -11.10
CA ARG A 125 13.76 -6.42 -11.79
C ARG A 125 12.38 -5.76 -11.84
N ALA A 126 12.27 -4.65 -12.58
CA ALA A 126 11.01 -3.91 -12.71
C ALA A 126 9.96 -4.70 -13.50
N PHE A 127 8.71 -4.22 -13.50
CA PHE A 127 7.63 -4.78 -14.34
C PHE A 127 7.33 -6.28 -14.11
N ILE A 128 7.54 -6.79 -12.90
CA ILE A 128 7.12 -8.14 -12.54
C ILE A 128 5.63 -8.17 -12.20
N THR A 129 4.95 -9.21 -12.67
CA THR A 129 3.60 -9.57 -12.23
C THR A 129 3.61 -10.94 -11.61
N ILE A 130 3.10 -11.08 -10.39
CA ILE A 130 2.79 -12.38 -9.77
C ILE A 130 1.29 -12.60 -9.90
N GLU A 131 0.88 -13.71 -10.53
CA GLU A 131 -0.53 -14.05 -10.74
C GLU A 131 -0.81 -15.45 -10.18
N GLY A 132 -1.52 -15.53 -9.06
CA GLY A 132 -1.92 -16.80 -8.46
C GLY A 132 -3.15 -17.41 -9.14
N ALA A 133 -3.39 -18.70 -8.90
CA ALA A 133 -4.56 -19.43 -9.38
C ALA A 133 -5.88 -19.05 -8.65
N GLY A 134 -5.83 -18.06 -7.75
CA GLY A 134 -6.89 -17.69 -6.81
C GLY A 134 -6.29 -17.45 -5.44
N ALA A 135 -6.71 -16.38 -4.74
CA ALA A 135 -6.07 -16.02 -3.47
C ALA A 135 -6.26 -17.09 -2.38
N ASP A 136 -7.37 -17.84 -2.43
CA ASP A 136 -7.61 -19.00 -1.55
C ASP A 136 -6.87 -20.28 -1.97
N LYS A 137 -6.23 -20.28 -3.15
CA LYS A 137 -5.58 -21.45 -3.74
C LYS A 137 -4.06 -21.33 -3.76
N THR A 138 -3.53 -20.12 -3.91
CA THR A 138 -2.08 -19.86 -3.98
C THR A 138 -1.66 -19.02 -2.78
N ILE A 139 -0.90 -19.65 -1.87
CA ILE A 139 -0.46 -19.06 -0.60
C ILE A 139 1.06 -19.06 -0.54
N ILE A 140 1.65 -17.87 -0.39
CA ILE A 140 3.08 -17.68 -0.15
C ILE A 140 3.24 -17.38 1.34
N GLN A 141 4.02 -18.18 2.05
CA GLN A 141 4.15 -18.05 3.50
C GLN A 141 5.58 -18.19 4.03
N TRP A 142 5.86 -17.44 5.09
CA TRP A 142 7.08 -17.56 5.88
C TRP A 142 6.80 -17.17 7.35
N GLY A 143 7.76 -17.38 8.26
CA GLY A 143 7.54 -17.32 9.70
C GLY A 143 8.52 -16.45 10.48
N ASP A 144 9.15 -15.46 9.87
CA ASP A 144 10.09 -14.58 10.58
C ASP A 144 9.37 -13.51 11.42
N THR A 145 9.94 -13.21 12.58
CA THR A 145 9.63 -11.99 13.35
C THR A 145 10.83 -11.04 13.35
N ALA A 146 10.63 -9.80 13.78
CA ALA A 146 11.72 -8.84 13.95
C ALA A 146 12.84 -9.33 14.89
N GLN A 147 12.49 -10.15 15.90
CA GLN A 147 13.46 -10.75 16.84
C GLN A 147 14.23 -11.94 16.25
N ALA A 148 13.75 -12.54 15.16
CA ALA A 148 14.40 -13.72 14.59
C ALA A 148 15.85 -13.40 14.18
N PRO A 149 16.81 -14.34 14.37
CA PRO A 149 18.21 -14.10 14.02
C PRO A 149 18.36 -13.79 12.53
N GLY A 150 19.00 -12.67 12.22
CA GLY A 150 19.44 -12.33 10.87
C GLY A 150 20.78 -12.97 10.52
N PRO A 151 21.34 -12.67 9.33
CA PRO A 151 22.58 -13.27 8.84
C PRO A 151 23.80 -13.08 9.76
N SER A 152 23.85 -12.00 10.54
CA SER A 152 24.91 -11.71 11.50
C SER A 152 24.63 -12.25 12.91
N GLY A 153 23.55 -13.02 13.09
CA GLY A 153 23.08 -13.52 14.40
C GLY A 153 22.33 -12.49 15.24
N GLN A 154 22.31 -11.22 14.83
CA GLN A 154 21.52 -10.16 15.49
C GLN A 154 20.06 -10.18 15.04
N PRO A 155 19.10 -9.64 15.82
CA PRO A 155 17.71 -9.51 15.41
C PRO A 155 17.59 -8.86 14.02
N MET A 156 16.86 -9.50 13.11
CA MET A 156 16.77 -9.04 11.72
C MET A 156 15.95 -7.75 11.55
N GLY A 157 15.12 -7.42 12.55
CA GLY A 157 14.23 -6.26 12.55
C GLY A 157 12.98 -6.44 11.67
N THR A 158 12.00 -5.55 11.86
CA THR A 158 10.71 -5.61 11.15
C THR A 158 10.88 -5.61 9.64
N PHE A 159 11.76 -4.77 9.11
CA PHE A 159 12.00 -4.63 7.66
C PHE A 159 12.39 -5.95 6.99
N SER A 160 13.22 -6.75 7.66
CA SER A 160 13.73 -8.02 7.15
C SER A 160 12.81 -9.19 7.46
N SER A 161 11.80 -9.04 8.31
CA SER A 161 10.84 -10.11 8.66
C SER A 161 9.85 -10.46 7.54
N ALA A 162 9.82 -9.66 6.46
CA ALA A 162 8.87 -9.83 5.37
C ALA A 162 8.95 -11.21 4.72
N THR A 163 7.81 -11.91 4.65
CA THR A 163 7.66 -13.13 3.85
C THR A 163 7.89 -12.85 2.36
N PHE A 164 7.30 -11.76 1.87
CA PHE A 164 7.49 -11.30 0.50
C PHE A 164 7.93 -9.83 0.50
N ALA A 165 9.04 -9.53 -0.16
CA ALA A 165 9.61 -8.19 -0.24
C ALA A 165 9.64 -7.71 -1.69
N VAL A 166 8.89 -6.64 -1.98
CA VAL A 166 8.89 -5.95 -3.27
C VAL A 166 9.79 -4.72 -3.15
N ASN A 167 10.87 -4.68 -3.93
CA ASN A 167 11.76 -3.50 -3.98
C ASN A 167 11.85 -2.87 -5.37
N SER A 168 11.02 -3.33 -6.32
CA SER A 168 11.12 -2.95 -7.73
C SER A 168 9.84 -2.31 -8.27
N PRO A 169 9.95 -1.22 -9.06
CA PRO A 169 8.79 -0.47 -9.51
C PRO A 169 7.93 -1.23 -10.51
N TYR A 170 6.69 -0.77 -10.68
CA TYR A 170 5.70 -1.34 -11.59
C TYR A 170 5.31 -2.79 -11.27
N PHE A 171 5.50 -3.21 -10.02
CA PHE A 171 5.10 -4.54 -9.55
C PHE A 171 3.58 -4.70 -9.55
N ILE A 172 3.10 -5.88 -9.92
CA ILE A 172 1.68 -6.22 -9.84
C ILE A 172 1.54 -7.57 -9.15
N ALA A 173 0.62 -7.70 -8.20
CA ALA A 173 0.16 -8.99 -7.72
C ALA A 173 -1.34 -9.16 -7.97
N LYS A 174 -1.75 -10.36 -8.36
CA LYS A 174 -3.16 -10.72 -8.57
C LYS A 174 -3.46 -12.06 -7.92
N ASN A 175 -4.60 -12.14 -7.23
CA ASN A 175 -5.20 -13.40 -6.80
C ASN A 175 -4.25 -14.34 -6.06
N VAL A 176 -3.45 -13.79 -5.13
CA VAL A 176 -2.45 -14.51 -4.34
C VAL A 176 -2.52 -14.09 -2.88
N THR A 177 -2.24 -15.01 -1.98
CA THR A 177 -2.12 -14.73 -0.54
C THR A 177 -0.66 -14.60 -0.14
N PHE A 178 -0.32 -13.52 0.56
CA PHE A 178 0.93 -13.35 1.29
C PHE A 178 0.67 -13.53 2.78
N LYS A 179 1.41 -14.42 3.43
CA LYS A 179 1.15 -14.78 4.83
C LYS A 179 2.41 -14.81 5.67
N ASN A 180 2.41 -14.10 6.79
CA ASN A 180 3.32 -14.42 7.88
C ASN A 180 2.61 -15.39 8.85
N THR A 181 3.27 -16.48 9.23
CA THR A 181 2.66 -17.55 10.04
C THR A 181 2.69 -17.28 11.55
N ASN A 182 3.30 -16.19 12.00
CA ASN A 182 3.35 -15.85 13.43
C ASN A 182 1.95 -15.49 13.97
N PRO A 183 1.57 -16.01 15.15
CA PRO A 183 0.27 -15.74 15.75
C PRO A 183 0.20 -14.32 16.33
N VAL A 184 -1.00 -13.93 16.76
CA VAL A 184 -1.21 -12.69 17.53
C VAL A 184 -0.32 -12.70 18.77
N PRO A 185 0.59 -11.71 18.92
CA PRO A 185 1.47 -11.70 20.06
C PRO A 185 0.71 -11.32 21.35
N PRO A 186 1.19 -11.78 22.53
CA PRO A 186 0.69 -11.28 23.80
C PRO A 186 0.84 -9.75 23.90
N PRO A 187 -0.07 -9.04 24.58
CA PRO A 187 0.06 -7.61 24.81
C PRO A 187 1.43 -7.24 25.43
N GLY A 188 2.09 -6.23 24.84
CA GLY A 188 3.40 -5.76 25.32
C GLY A 188 4.61 -6.62 24.92
N ALA A 189 4.41 -7.70 24.15
CA ALA A 189 5.52 -8.52 23.67
C ALA A 189 6.46 -7.73 22.75
N LEU A 190 7.78 -7.83 23.00
CA LEU A 190 8.80 -7.15 22.22
C LEU A 190 9.27 -8.02 21.04
N GLY A 191 9.57 -7.39 19.90
CA GLY A 191 10.19 -8.06 18.74
C GLY A 191 9.27 -9.05 18.00
N LYS A 192 7.94 -8.93 18.18
CA LYS A 192 6.94 -9.82 17.58
C LYS A 192 6.32 -9.29 16.27
N GLN A 193 6.79 -8.15 15.77
CA GLN A 193 6.45 -7.67 14.43
C GLN A 193 6.78 -8.74 13.39
N ALA A 194 5.85 -9.03 12.49
CA ALA A 194 5.96 -10.17 11.59
C ALA A 194 5.29 -9.87 10.24
N VAL A 195 6.08 -9.38 9.29
CA VAL A 195 5.57 -8.83 8.03
C VAL A 195 5.21 -9.94 7.04
N ALA A 196 4.01 -9.89 6.47
CA ALA A 196 3.57 -10.77 5.38
C ALA A 196 4.01 -10.23 4.01
N LEU A 197 3.81 -8.95 3.76
CA LEU A 197 4.30 -8.27 2.57
C LEU A 197 4.94 -6.93 2.94
N ARG A 198 6.11 -6.67 2.38
CA ARG A 198 6.71 -5.33 2.36
C ARG A 198 6.78 -4.80 0.93
N VAL A 199 6.39 -3.55 0.75
CA VAL A 199 6.47 -2.85 -0.54
C VAL A 199 7.29 -1.58 -0.41
N SER A 200 8.49 -1.59 -1.00
CA SER A 200 9.42 -0.46 -1.11
C SER A 200 9.66 -0.15 -2.59
N ALA A 201 8.60 0.23 -3.32
CA ALA A 201 8.65 0.32 -4.77
C ALA A 201 7.62 1.30 -5.30
N ASP A 202 7.95 2.05 -6.35
CA ASP A 202 6.97 2.96 -6.92
C ASP A 202 6.02 2.29 -7.94
N THR A 203 4.78 2.73 -7.99
CA THR A 203 3.75 2.25 -8.93
C THR A 203 3.45 0.75 -8.79
N ALA A 204 3.27 0.27 -7.55
CA ALA A 204 2.84 -1.12 -7.31
C ALA A 204 1.32 -1.25 -7.28
N SER A 205 0.77 -2.39 -7.71
CA SER A 205 -0.67 -2.65 -7.55
C SER A 205 -1.00 -4.08 -7.16
N PHE A 206 -2.08 -4.25 -6.40
CA PHE A 206 -2.52 -5.51 -5.82
C PHE A 206 -4.01 -5.67 -6.06
N TRP A 207 -4.42 -6.80 -6.63
CA TRP A 207 -5.80 -7.03 -7.07
C TRP A 207 -6.30 -8.38 -6.58
N GLY A 208 -7.34 -8.39 -5.75
CA GLY A 208 -7.90 -9.64 -5.24
C GLY A 208 -6.91 -10.44 -4.37
N CYS A 209 -5.91 -9.78 -3.78
CA CYS A 209 -4.89 -10.42 -2.96
C CYS A 209 -5.35 -10.54 -1.50
N LYS A 210 -4.75 -11.47 -0.75
CA LYS A 210 -4.88 -11.50 0.72
C LYS A 210 -3.54 -11.24 1.39
N PHE A 211 -3.57 -10.50 2.49
CA PHE A 211 -2.41 -10.24 3.35
C PHE A 211 -2.76 -10.73 4.74
N LEU A 212 -2.13 -11.80 5.18
CA LEU A 212 -2.46 -12.49 6.42
C LEU A 212 -1.29 -12.43 7.40
N GLY A 213 -1.54 -11.93 8.60
CA GLY A 213 -0.54 -11.80 9.64
C GLY A 213 -1.17 -11.34 10.93
N ALA A 214 -0.33 -10.95 11.89
CA ALA A 214 -0.77 -10.42 13.17
C ALA A 214 -0.30 -8.98 13.38
N GLN A 215 0.85 -8.79 14.02
CA GLN A 215 1.44 -7.46 14.19
C GLN A 215 2.25 -7.12 12.94
N ASP A 216 2.05 -5.91 12.41
CA ASP A 216 2.79 -5.39 11.25
C ASP A 216 2.59 -6.21 9.95
N THR A 217 1.38 -6.68 9.64
CA THR A 217 1.11 -7.55 8.48
C THR A 217 1.57 -6.98 7.14
N LEU A 218 1.12 -5.76 6.80
CA LEU A 218 1.40 -5.10 5.53
C LEU A 218 2.30 -3.88 5.77
N TYR A 219 3.58 -4.03 5.42
CA TYR A 219 4.54 -2.94 5.45
C TYR A 219 4.51 -2.17 4.12
N ASP A 220 3.57 -1.25 4.03
CA ASP A 220 3.38 -0.30 2.94
C ASP A 220 4.44 0.83 3.01
N HIS A 221 5.70 0.44 2.83
CA HIS A 221 6.86 1.19 3.29
C HIS A 221 7.07 2.52 2.56
N ILE A 222 7.29 2.50 1.24
CA ILE A 222 7.54 3.72 0.45
C ILE A 222 7.19 3.49 -1.03
N GLY A 223 6.59 4.50 -1.66
CA GLY A 223 6.17 4.47 -3.06
C GLY A 223 4.67 4.76 -3.22
N ARG A 224 4.19 4.74 -4.46
CA ARG A 224 2.77 4.87 -4.80
C ARG A 224 2.16 3.49 -5.01
N HIS A 225 1.16 3.13 -4.22
CA HIS A 225 0.57 1.80 -4.28
C HIS A 225 -0.96 1.84 -4.41
N TYR A 226 -1.50 0.84 -5.11
CA TYR A 226 -2.94 0.68 -5.27
C TYR A 226 -3.38 -0.74 -4.91
N TYR A 227 -4.27 -0.84 -3.95
CA TYR A 227 -4.84 -2.09 -3.47
C TYR A 227 -6.32 -2.10 -3.80
N LYS A 228 -6.78 -3.08 -4.58
CA LYS A 228 -8.17 -3.19 -5.00
C LYS A 228 -8.73 -4.58 -4.75
N ASP A 229 -9.93 -4.62 -4.17
CA ASP A 229 -10.66 -5.87 -3.92
C ASP A 229 -9.84 -6.85 -3.05
N CYS A 230 -8.96 -6.32 -2.19
CA CYS A 230 -8.05 -7.10 -1.35
C CYS A 230 -8.63 -7.39 0.04
N TYR A 231 -8.14 -8.45 0.67
CA TYR A 231 -8.38 -8.77 2.08
C TYR A 231 -7.10 -8.57 2.90
N ILE A 232 -7.17 -7.83 4.01
CA ILE A 232 -6.01 -7.51 4.85
C ILE A 232 -6.36 -7.85 6.30
N GLU A 233 -5.56 -8.72 6.92
CA GLU A 233 -5.81 -9.21 8.27
C GLU A 233 -4.65 -8.92 9.21
N GLY A 234 -4.96 -8.48 10.43
CA GLY A 234 -3.95 -8.32 11.48
C GLY A 234 -4.50 -7.79 12.79
N SER A 235 -3.61 -7.39 13.70
CA SER A 235 -3.95 -7.01 15.07
C SER A 235 -3.44 -5.60 15.40
N VAL A 236 -2.14 -5.44 15.59
CA VAL A 236 -1.49 -4.17 15.93
C VAL A 236 -0.76 -3.64 14.70
N ASP A 237 -1.02 -2.37 14.36
CA ASP A 237 -0.35 -1.62 13.29
C ASP A 237 -0.27 -2.38 11.96
N PHE A 238 -1.30 -3.15 11.64
CA PHE A 238 -1.17 -4.18 10.60
C PHE A 238 -1.17 -3.63 9.17
N ILE A 239 -1.41 -2.33 8.99
CA ILE A 239 -1.09 -1.57 7.78
C ILE A 239 -0.23 -0.37 8.18
N PHE A 240 1.06 -0.39 7.84
CA PHE A 240 2.00 0.62 8.35
C PHE A 240 3.07 1.00 7.32
N GLY A 241 3.68 2.17 7.51
CA GLY A 241 4.71 2.71 6.62
C GLY A 241 4.40 4.13 6.15
N ASN A 242 5.09 4.57 5.09
CA ASN A 242 5.00 5.92 4.54
C ASN A 242 4.63 5.93 3.04
N GLY A 243 3.92 4.91 2.55
CA GLY A 243 3.39 4.89 1.19
C GLY A 243 2.40 6.02 0.90
N LEU A 244 2.26 6.37 -0.37
CA LEU A 244 1.10 7.09 -0.92
C LEU A 244 0.15 6.05 -1.51
N SER A 245 -0.84 5.63 -0.73
CA SER A 245 -1.58 4.41 -1.04
C SER A 245 -3.08 4.60 -1.03
N LEU A 246 -3.72 4.03 -2.05
CA LEU A 246 -5.17 3.92 -2.15
C LEU A 246 -5.58 2.46 -1.97
N PHE A 247 -6.41 2.22 -0.98
CA PHE A 247 -7.11 0.97 -0.73
C PHE A 247 -8.56 1.17 -1.16
N GLU A 248 -8.98 0.50 -2.22
CA GLU A 248 -10.32 0.62 -2.78
C GLU A 248 -11.07 -0.71 -2.70
N SER A 249 -12.29 -0.68 -2.17
CA SER A 249 -13.15 -1.87 -2.05
C SER A 249 -12.47 -3.03 -1.31
N CYS A 250 -11.57 -2.71 -0.38
CA CYS A 250 -10.85 -3.71 0.40
C CYS A 250 -11.61 -4.11 1.66
N HIS A 251 -11.41 -5.34 2.12
CA HIS A 251 -11.88 -5.83 3.40
C HIS A 251 -10.70 -5.89 4.38
N VAL A 252 -10.75 -5.01 5.38
CA VAL A 252 -9.80 -4.91 6.47
C VAL A 252 -10.38 -5.62 7.69
N HIS A 253 -9.70 -6.67 8.17
CA HIS A 253 -10.21 -7.56 9.22
C HIS A 253 -9.25 -7.63 10.40
N ALA A 254 -9.69 -7.16 11.56
CA ALA A 254 -8.92 -7.21 12.78
C ALA A 254 -9.09 -8.56 13.49
N ILE A 255 -7.97 -9.16 13.91
CA ILE A 255 -7.92 -10.37 14.75
C ILE A 255 -7.31 -10.05 16.12
N ALA A 256 -7.49 -8.82 16.60
CA ALA A 256 -6.94 -8.41 17.88
C ALA A 256 -7.67 -9.12 19.03
N VAL A 257 -6.91 -9.56 20.03
CA VAL A 257 -7.47 -10.25 21.23
C VAL A 257 -7.94 -9.24 22.28
N SER A 258 -7.25 -8.11 22.43
CA SER A 258 -7.58 -7.09 23.43
C SER A 258 -7.70 -5.71 22.78
N TYR A 259 -6.57 -5.14 22.38
CA TYR A 259 -6.50 -3.89 21.64
C TYR A 259 -5.67 -4.04 20.38
N GLY A 260 -5.89 -3.17 19.42
CA GLY A 260 -5.13 -3.12 18.19
C GLY A 260 -5.19 -1.75 17.52
N ALA A 261 -4.59 -1.68 16.35
CA ALA A 261 -4.72 -0.53 15.47
C ALA A 261 -4.69 -0.98 14.03
N VAL A 262 -5.59 -0.44 13.21
CA VAL A 262 -5.62 -0.72 11.78
C VAL A 262 -4.38 -0.17 11.09
N THR A 263 -4.05 1.10 11.37
CA THR A 263 -2.95 1.77 10.69
C THR A 263 -1.88 2.32 11.63
N ALA A 264 -0.64 2.38 11.14
CA ALA A 264 0.43 3.19 11.73
C ALA A 264 1.21 3.91 10.62
N GLN A 265 0.72 5.10 10.23
CA GLN A 265 1.29 5.84 9.10
C GLN A 265 2.45 6.74 9.57
N ASN A 266 3.53 6.77 8.77
CA ASN A 266 4.83 7.34 9.14
C ASN A 266 5.24 8.59 8.34
N ARG A 267 4.29 9.44 7.99
CA ARG A 267 4.57 10.73 7.37
C ARG A 267 5.26 11.66 8.38
N MET A 268 6.40 12.23 7.98
CA MET A 268 7.28 12.99 8.88
C MET A 268 7.30 14.49 8.60
N SER A 269 6.70 14.93 7.49
CA SER A 269 6.64 16.34 7.12
C SER A 269 5.33 16.71 6.42
N MET A 270 4.88 17.97 6.58
CA MET A 270 3.77 18.52 5.79
C MET A 270 4.08 18.58 4.28
N LEU A 271 5.36 18.58 3.90
CA LEU A 271 5.80 18.61 2.50
C LEU A 271 5.72 17.22 1.84
N ASP A 272 5.68 16.15 2.64
CA ASP A 272 5.53 14.80 2.10
C ASP A 272 4.13 14.64 1.54
N ASP A 273 4.00 14.15 0.32
CA ASP A 273 2.69 13.80 -0.26
C ASP A 273 2.38 12.30 -0.09
N THR A 274 2.52 11.80 1.13
CA THR A 274 2.27 10.39 1.49
C THR A 274 1.03 10.26 2.38
N GLY A 275 0.51 9.06 2.53
CA GLY A 275 -0.67 8.80 3.34
C GLY A 275 -1.48 7.61 2.83
N PHE A 276 -2.39 7.13 3.68
CA PHE A 276 -3.27 6.01 3.35
C PHE A 276 -4.70 6.49 3.15
N SER A 277 -5.31 6.12 2.03
CA SER A 277 -6.71 6.40 1.73
C SER A 277 -7.48 5.11 1.56
N PHE A 278 -8.51 4.90 2.36
CA PHE A 278 -9.42 3.75 2.29
C PHE A 278 -10.76 4.23 1.74
N VAL A 279 -11.19 3.71 0.59
CA VAL A 279 -12.40 4.14 -0.12
C VAL A 279 -13.28 2.94 -0.42
N ASN A 280 -14.56 3.02 -0.03
CA ASN A 280 -15.53 1.91 -0.16
C ASN A 280 -15.06 0.61 0.51
N CYS A 281 -14.24 0.70 1.55
CA CYS A 281 -13.73 -0.45 2.27
C CYS A 281 -14.72 -0.94 3.34
N LYS A 282 -14.36 -2.04 4.00
CA LYS A 282 -14.99 -2.51 5.25
C LYS A 282 -13.92 -2.74 6.30
N VAL A 283 -14.13 -2.25 7.51
CA VAL A 283 -13.32 -2.55 8.69
C VAL A 283 -14.19 -3.38 9.64
N THR A 284 -13.75 -4.60 9.93
CA THR A 284 -14.47 -5.60 10.74
C THR A 284 -13.50 -6.34 11.64
N GLY A 285 -13.97 -7.21 12.52
CA GLY A 285 -13.07 -8.10 13.26
C GLY A 285 -13.39 -8.22 14.74
N SER A 286 -12.35 -8.37 15.55
CA SER A 286 -12.42 -8.53 17.00
C SER A 286 -11.47 -7.58 17.74
N GLY A 287 -11.74 -7.38 19.03
CA GLY A 287 -10.95 -6.54 19.94
C GLY A 287 -11.36 -5.06 19.90
N ALA A 288 -10.66 -4.23 20.66
CA ALA A 288 -10.84 -2.77 20.67
C ALA A 288 -9.80 -2.11 19.75
N LEU A 289 -10.26 -1.56 18.62
CA LEU A 289 -9.39 -1.09 17.54
C LEU A 289 -9.35 0.43 17.46
N TYR A 290 -8.14 0.98 17.37
CA TYR A 290 -7.95 2.31 16.79
C TYR A 290 -7.95 2.21 15.26
N LEU A 291 -8.51 3.21 14.57
CA LEU A 291 -8.36 3.39 13.12
C LEU A 291 -6.90 3.62 12.74
N GLY A 292 -6.15 4.27 13.62
CA GLY A 292 -4.73 4.40 13.45
C GLY A 292 -4.02 4.98 14.65
N ARG A 293 -2.71 4.78 14.67
CA ARG A 293 -1.80 5.43 15.59
C ARG A 293 -0.77 6.24 14.81
N ALA A 294 -0.52 7.47 15.25
CA ALA A 294 0.37 8.40 14.54
C ALA A 294 1.84 8.01 14.77
N TRP A 295 2.37 7.07 13.98
CA TRP A 295 3.78 6.68 14.06
C TRP A 295 4.69 7.83 13.63
N GLY A 296 4.35 8.51 12.53
CA GLY A 296 4.98 9.75 12.09
C GLY A 296 4.30 10.99 12.67
N THR A 297 5.05 12.09 12.77
CA THR A 297 4.58 13.37 13.35
C THR A 297 3.54 14.09 12.50
N PHE A 298 3.42 13.74 11.22
CA PHE A 298 2.44 14.28 10.28
C PHE A 298 1.59 13.17 9.65
N SER A 299 1.37 12.10 10.42
CA SER A 299 0.61 10.91 10.02
C SER A 299 -0.69 11.26 9.31
N ARG A 300 -0.91 10.70 8.12
CA ARG A 300 -2.09 11.02 7.29
C ARG A 300 -2.82 9.77 6.84
N VAL A 301 -4.04 9.59 7.35
CA VAL A 301 -4.92 8.46 7.01
C VAL A 301 -6.35 8.97 6.82
N VAL A 302 -7.01 8.52 5.76
CA VAL A 302 -8.39 8.89 5.42
C VAL A 302 -9.21 7.63 5.21
N PHE A 303 -10.36 7.54 5.86
CA PHE A 303 -11.40 6.54 5.57
C PHE A 303 -12.62 7.25 5.00
N ALA A 304 -13.00 6.90 3.77
CA ALA A 304 -14.14 7.48 3.06
C ALA A 304 -15.08 6.37 2.60
N TYR A 305 -16.39 6.57 2.80
CA TYR A 305 -17.43 5.61 2.42
C TYR A 305 -17.17 4.18 2.92
N THR A 306 -16.48 4.06 4.05
CA THR A 306 -16.02 2.79 4.59
C THR A 306 -16.94 2.36 5.71
N TYR A 307 -17.44 1.13 5.66
CA TYR A 307 -18.16 0.52 6.77
C TYR A 307 -17.18 0.22 7.90
N MET A 308 -17.57 0.49 9.15
CA MET A 308 -16.78 0.19 10.34
C MET A 308 -17.68 -0.50 11.36
N ASP A 309 -17.25 -1.67 11.82
CA ASP A 309 -17.91 -2.40 12.92
C ASP A 309 -17.77 -1.66 14.25
N ASP A 310 -18.54 -2.11 15.24
CA ASP A 310 -18.53 -1.59 16.61
C ASP A 310 -17.26 -1.90 17.41
N ILE A 311 -16.27 -2.54 16.79
CA ILE A 311 -14.93 -2.76 17.33
C ILE A 311 -14.07 -1.49 17.39
N ILE A 312 -14.43 -0.44 16.64
CA ILE A 312 -13.67 0.81 16.62
C ILE A 312 -13.96 1.59 17.89
N VAL A 313 -12.90 1.89 18.65
CA VAL A 313 -13.04 2.67 19.88
C VAL A 313 -13.64 4.05 19.58
N PRO A 314 -14.50 4.63 20.43
CA PRO A 314 -15.13 5.94 20.16
C PRO A 314 -14.13 7.08 19.93
N LYS A 315 -12.93 7.00 20.54
CA LYS A 315 -11.84 7.96 20.31
C LYS A 315 -11.31 7.92 18.86
N GLY A 316 -11.42 6.78 18.19
CA GLY A 316 -10.98 6.53 16.82
C GLY A 316 -9.46 6.43 16.66
N TRP A 317 -8.69 7.35 17.23
CA TRP A 317 -7.26 7.52 16.95
C TRP A 317 -6.41 7.59 18.22
N TYR A 318 -5.13 7.22 18.08
CA TYR A 318 -4.14 7.32 19.15
C TYR A 318 -2.91 8.11 18.71
N ASN A 319 -2.57 9.16 19.44
CA ASN A 319 -1.45 10.08 19.15
C ASN A 319 -0.06 9.52 19.54
N TRP A 320 0.05 8.21 19.76
CA TRP A 320 1.27 7.57 20.25
C TRP A 320 1.76 8.06 21.64
N GLY A 321 0.89 8.73 22.41
CA GLY A 321 1.25 9.36 23.68
C GLY A 321 1.95 10.71 23.53
N ASP A 322 2.00 11.27 22.32
CA ASP A 322 2.62 12.55 22.00
C ASP A 322 1.55 13.56 21.53
N PRO A 323 1.20 14.56 22.37
CA PRO A 323 0.19 15.57 22.03
C PRO A 323 0.50 16.35 20.75
N ASN A 324 1.78 16.44 20.33
CA ASN A 324 2.15 17.15 19.11
C ASN A 324 1.68 16.44 17.82
N ARG A 325 1.17 15.20 17.93
CA ARG A 325 0.69 14.38 16.82
C ARG A 325 -0.84 14.36 16.68
N GLU A 326 -1.53 15.25 17.39
CA GLU A 326 -2.99 15.43 17.27
C GLU A 326 -3.41 16.38 16.13
N MET A 327 -2.44 17.08 15.54
CA MET A 327 -2.67 18.10 14.51
C MET A 327 -2.91 17.54 13.11
#